data_AF-A0A7J2UQV3-F1
#
_entry.id   AF-A0A7J2UQV3-F1
#
_cell.length_a   1.000
_cell.length_b   1.000
_cell.length_c   1.000
_cell.angle_alpha   90.00
_cell.angle_beta   90.00
_cell.angle_gamma   90.00
#
_symmetry.space_group_name_H-M   'P 1'
#
loop_
_entity.id
_entity.type
_entity.pdbx_description
1 polymer ?
#
loop_
_entity_poly.entity_id
_entity_poly.type
_entity_poly.pdbx_seq_one_letter_code
_entity_poly.pdbx_strand_id
1 'polypeptide(L)' 'MTLYCPRCGSSNIRWASGLPQLWSIYECSECGYRGALVLADGEVARKIREEWLKVRRTNP' A
#
# COMPACT_ATOMS: atom_id res chain seq x y z
N MET A 1 10.71 9.94 5.31
CA MET A 1 9.45 10.06 4.54
C MET A 1 8.86 8.67 4.43
N THR A 2 7.69 8.42 5.02
CA THR A 2 7.06 7.10 5.01
C THR A 2 6.04 7.04 3.88
N LEU A 3 6.04 5.94 3.11
CA LEU A 3 5.06 5.70 2.06
C LEU A 3 4.03 4.69 2.52
N TYR A 4 2.80 4.82 2.03
CA TYR A 4 1.70 3.94 2.38
C TYR A 4 1.00 3.41 1.14
N CYS A 5 0.47 2.20 1.26
CA CYS A 5 -0.32 1.53 0.25
C CYS A 5 -1.66 2.26 0.04
N PRO A 6 -2.02 2.66 -1.19
CA PRO A 6 -3.30 3.33 -1.45
C PRO A 6 -4.50 2.40 -1.32
N ARG A 7 -4.28 1.07 -1.28
CA ARG A 7 -5.36 0.07 -1.20
C ARG A 7 -5.71 -0.32 0.24
N CYS A 8 -4.71 -0.51 1.10
CA CYS A 8 -4.92 -1.04 2.45
C CYS A 8 -4.34 -0.16 3.57
N GLY A 9 -3.73 0.98 3.24
CA GLY A 9 -3.14 1.92 4.19
C GLY A 9 -1.87 1.41 4.90
N SER A 10 -1.38 0.21 4.58
CA SER A 10 -0.15 -0.33 5.18
C SER A 10 1.08 0.46 4.75
N SER A 11 2.01 0.68 5.68
CA SER A 11 3.35 1.17 5.39
C SER A 11 4.32 0.07 4.95
N ASN A 12 3.87 -1.19 4.88
CA ASN A 12 4.66 -2.31 4.41
C ASN A 12 4.65 -2.38 2.87
N ILE A 13 5.34 -1.40 2.30
CA ILE A 13 5.46 -1.15 0.87
C ILE A 13 6.95 -1.09 0.52
N ARG A 14 7.32 -1.82 -0.54
CA ARG A 14 8.68 -1.90 -1.06
C ARG A 14 8.72 -1.48 -2.52
N TRP A 15 9.86 -1.02 -2.99
CA TRP A 15 10.08 -0.89 -4.43
C TRP A 15 10.00 -2.28 -5.08
N ALA A 16 9.32 -2.37 -6.21
CA ALA A 16 9.29 -3.59 -7.01
C ALA A 16 10.65 -3.72 -7.73
N SER A 17 11.69 -4.09 -6.99
CA SER A 17 13.04 -4.29 -7.49
C SER A 17 13.11 -5.60 -8.27
N GLY A 18 13.66 -5.56 -9.49
CA GLY A 18 13.90 -6.75 -10.29
C GLY A 18 14.18 -6.45 -11.77
N LEU A 19 13.71 -5.30 -12.26
CA LEU A 19 13.87 -4.89 -13.66
C LEU A 19 14.06 -3.37 -13.78
N PRO A 20 14.99 -2.90 -14.63
CA PRO A 20 15.21 -1.48 -14.89
C PRO A 20 13.94 -0.69 -15.29
N GLN A 21 12.98 -1.38 -15.89
CA GLN A 21 11.74 -0.78 -16.40
C GLN A 21 10.71 -0.52 -15.28
N LEU A 22 10.95 -1.01 -14.06
CA LEU A 22 10.01 -0.93 -12.93
C LEU A 22 10.39 0.11 -11.87
N TRP A 23 11.28 1.05 -12.20
CA TRP A 23 11.82 2.09 -11.30
C TRP A 23 10.81 3.12 -10.78
N SER A 24 9.51 2.85 -10.90
CA SER A 24 8.46 3.68 -10.33
C SER A 24 7.30 2.83 -9.84
N ILE A 25 7.51 1.53 -9.63
CA ILE A 25 6.48 0.61 -9.15
C ILE A 25 6.81 0.20 -7.73
N TYR A 26 5.80 0.27 -6.89
CA TYR A 26 5.82 -0.19 -5.52
C TYR A 26 4.96 -1.44 -5.38
N GLU A 27 5.34 -2.30 -4.45
CA GLU A 27 4.61 -3.49 -4.07
C GLU A 27 4.28 -3.46 -2.57
N CYS A 28 3.03 -3.75 -2.21
CA CYS A 28 2.60 -3.88 -0.83
C CYS A 28 2.59 -5.35 -0.40
N SER A 29 3.34 -5.67 0.64
CA SER A 29 3.48 -7.03 1.18
C SER A 29 2.21 -7.54 1.88
N GLU A 30 1.27 -6.65 2.24
CA GLU A 30 0.06 -7.05 2.97
C GLU A 30 -1.13 -7.39 2.07
N CYS A 31 -1.37 -6.60 1.01
CA CYS A 31 -2.54 -6.78 0.15
C CYS A 31 -2.19 -7.08 -1.31
N GLY A 32 -0.89 -7.22 -1.64
CA GLY A 32 -0.41 -7.50 -2.99
C GLY A 32 -0.60 -6.36 -3.99
N TYR A 33 -0.88 -5.13 -3.52
CA TYR A 33 -0.96 -3.97 -4.42
C TYR A 33 0.37 -3.79 -5.15
N ARG A 34 0.33 -3.60 -6.47
CA ARG A 34 1.50 -3.28 -7.29
C ARG A 34 1.18 -2.14 -8.24
N GLY A 35 1.90 -1.02 -8.13
CA GLY A 35 1.65 0.16 -8.95
C GLY A 35 2.50 1.37 -8.55
N ALA A 36 2.37 2.45 -9.34
CA ALA A 36 3.15 3.67 -9.13
C ALA A 36 2.56 4.63 -8.08
N LEU A 37 1.27 4.48 -7.77
CA LEU A 37 0.59 5.34 -6.81
C LEU A 37 0.92 4.92 -5.39
N VAL A 38 1.38 5.87 -4.60
CA VAL A 38 1.70 5.71 -3.17
C VAL A 38 1.22 6.93 -2.41
N LEU A 39 0.86 6.75 -1.15
CA LEU A 39 0.44 7.85 -0.29
C LEU A 39 1.62 8.29 0.58
N ALA A 40 1.80 9.60 0.71
CA ALA A 40 2.75 10.19 1.66
C ALA A 40 2.05 10.77 2.91
N ASP A 41 0.73 10.92 2.87
CA ASP A 41 -0.08 11.42 3.97
C ASP A 41 -0.50 10.27 4.90
N GLY A 42 0.02 10.30 6.12
CA GLY A 42 -0.25 9.30 7.15
C GLY A 42 -1.69 9.31 7.67
N GLU A 43 -2.38 10.46 7.66
CA GLU A 43 -3.76 10.55 8.14
C GLU A 43 -4.74 9.96 7.12
N VAL A 44 -4.50 10.21 5.83
CA VAL A 44 -5.25 9.54 4.75
C VAL A 44 -4.99 8.03 4.80
N ALA A 45 -3.73 7.61 4.97
CA ALA A 45 -3.38 6.20 5.08
C ALA A 45 -4.06 5.51 6.27
N ARG A 46 -4.14 6.18 7.43
CA ARG A 46 -4.81 5.68 8.64
C ARG A 46 -6.30 5.39 8.38
N LYS A 47 -7.02 6.33 7.76
CA LYS A 47 -8.43 6.14 7.42
C LYS A 47 -8.65 4.98 6.46
N ILE A 48 -7.82 4.85 5.42
CA ILE A 48 -7.87 3.72 4.48
C ILE A 48 -7.62 2.41 5.20
N ARG A 49 -6.65 2.37 6.12
CA ARG A 49 -6.33 1.17 6.92
C ARG A 49 -7.51 0.72 7.77
N GLU A 50 -8.18 1.67 8.44
CA GLU A 50 -9.35 1.38 9.28
C GLU A 50 -10.49 0.76 8.47
N GLU A 51 -10.83 1.35 7.33
CA GLU A 51 -11.86 0.81 6.44
C GLU A 51 -11.49 -0.57 5.89
N TRP A 52 -10.23 -0.75 5.47
CA TRP A 52 -9.77 -2.04 4.96
C TRP A 52 -9.85 -3.16 6.00
N LEU A 53 -9.49 -2.88 7.27
CA LEU A 53 -9.58 -3.85 8.36
C LEU A 53 -11.03 -4.22 8.71
N LYS A 54 -11.97 -3.28 8.58
CA LYS A 54 -13.41 -3.57 8.77
C LYS A 54 -13.90 -4.57 7.72
N VAL A 55 -13.61 -4.29 6.44
CA VAL A 55 -14.02 -5.14 5.32
C VAL A 55 -13.38 -6.53 5.39
N ARG A 56 -12.08 -6.60 5.72
CA ARG A 56 -11.36 -7.87 5.82
C ARG A 56 -11.86 -8.75 6.97
N ARG A 57 -12.45 -8.16 8.02
CA ARG A 57 -13.05 -8.93 9.13
C ARG A 57 -14.41 -9.52 8.75
N THR A 58 -15.12 -8.89 7.82
CA THR A 58 -16.45 -9.34 7.35
C THR A 58 -16.41 -10.37 6.23
N ASN A 59 -15.26 -10.60 5.60
CA ASN A 59 -15.09 -11.61 4.57
C ASN A 59 -13.72 -12.32 4.76
N PRO A 60 -13.69 -13.42 5.54
CA PRO A 60 -12.45 -14.15 5.84
C PRO A 60 -11.85 -14.86 4.62
#